data_AF-A0A949MRJ8-F1
#
_entry.id   AF-A0A949MRJ8-F1
#
_cell.length_a   1.000
_cell.length_b   1.000
_cell.length_c   1.000
_cell.angle_alpha   90.00
_cell.angle_beta   90.00
_cell.angle_gamma   90.00
#
_symmetry.space_group_name_H-M   'P 1'
#
loop_
_entity.id
_entity.type
_entity.pdbx_description
1 polymer ?
#
loop_
_entity_poly.entity_id
_entity_poly.type
_entity_poly.pdbx_seq_one_letter_code
_entity_poly.pdbx_strand_id
1 'polypeptide(L)'
;MSNDSWNRLWQPYIDTAISAWESGDKLRTEKIVSLLVQVLKQSRKYDSIDENLVRGLYSVADYFSKEHEYWRSEWIFLQILETQEELLTCDDPSILDTLIRLSMVVRSAGATSPTCTADDVPPDRRLRHLQ
;
A
#
# COMPACT_ATOMS: atom_id res chain seq x y z
N MET A 1 11.28 -24.47 10.19
CA MET A 1 10.11 -24.37 9.28
C MET A 1 10.41 -23.22 8.35
N SER A 2 10.77 -23.52 7.10
CA SER A 2 11.38 -22.53 6.21
C SER A 2 10.39 -21.44 5.83
N ASN A 3 10.86 -20.19 5.86
CA ASN A 3 10.13 -18.97 5.49
C ASN A 3 9.60 -18.98 4.03
N ASP A 4 9.95 -20.01 3.26
CA ASP A 4 9.70 -20.15 1.82
C ASP A 4 8.30 -20.68 1.46
N SER A 5 7.59 -21.29 2.40
CA SER A 5 6.27 -21.89 2.12
C SER A 5 5.17 -20.84 1.98
N TRP A 6 5.22 -19.77 2.78
CA TRP A 6 4.21 -18.71 2.84
C TRP A 6 4.40 -17.63 1.77
N ASN A 7 5.65 -17.41 1.32
CA ASN A 7 5.96 -16.56 0.16
C ASN A 7 5.19 -17.02 -1.10
N ARG A 8 4.90 -18.32 -1.26
CA ARG A 8 4.17 -18.82 -2.45
C ARG A 8 2.70 -18.47 -2.50
N LEU A 9 2.07 -18.11 -1.37
CA LEU A 9 0.63 -17.85 -1.36
C LEU A 9 0.30 -16.50 -1.98
N TRP A 10 1.03 -15.46 -1.60
CA TRP A 10 0.74 -14.09 -2.03
C TRP A 10 1.54 -13.66 -3.26
N GLN A 11 2.71 -14.26 -3.52
CA GLN A 11 3.56 -13.91 -4.68
C GLN A 11 2.83 -13.95 -6.02
N PRO A 12 2.05 -14.98 -6.36
CA PRO A 12 1.31 -14.99 -7.63
C PRO A 12 0.36 -13.79 -7.76
N TYR A 13 -0.26 -13.34 -6.67
CA TYR A 13 -1.16 -12.18 -6.69
C TYR A 13 -0.37 -10.87 -6.84
N ILE A 14 0.77 -10.75 -6.17
CA ILE A 14 1.68 -9.60 -6.29
C ILE A 14 2.21 -9.48 -7.71
N ASP A 15 2.73 -10.58 -8.26
CA ASP A 15 3.23 -10.66 -9.64
C ASP A 15 2.12 -10.35 -10.66
N THR A 16 0.90 -10.86 -10.42
CA THR A 16 -0.25 -10.57 -11.29
C THR A 16 -0.65 -9.10 -11.21
N ALA A 17 -0.59 -8.47 -10.03
CA ALA A 17 -0.88 -7.04 -9.88
C ALA A 17 0.14 -6.19 -10.64
N ILE A 18 1.44 -6.49 -10.50
CA ILE A 18 2.52 -5.75 -11.17
C ILE A 18 2.47 -5.96 -12.68
N SER A 19 2.34 -7.20 -13.15
CA SER A 19 2.25 -7.48 -14.60
C SER A 19 0.98 -6.92 -15.24
N ALA A 20 -0.15 -6.88 -14.52
CA ALA A 20 -1.36 -6.21 -14.99
C ALA A 20 -1.16 -4.71 -15.13
N TRP A 21 -0.42 -4.08 -14.21
CA TRP A 21 -0.05 -2.68 -14.29
C TRP A 21 0.84 -2.39 -15.50
N GLU A 22 1.87 -3.21 -15.72
CA GLU A 22 2.78 -3.11 -16.87
C GLU A 22 2.04 -3.27 -18.20
N SER A 23 0.99 -4.09 -18.22
CA SER A 23 0.12 -4.28 -19.38
C SER A 23 -0.85 -3.11 -19.61
N GLY A 24 -0.89 -2.11 -18.71
CA GLY A 24 -1.80 -0.96 -18.74
C GLY A 24 -3.20 -1.24 -18.17
N ASP A 25 -3.45 -2.43 -17.61
CA ASP A 25 -4.74 -2.81 -17.04
C ASP A 25 -4.85 -2.33 -15.58
N LYS A 26 -5.15 -1.02 -15.45
CA LYS A 26 -5.32 -0.35 -14.14
C LYS A 26 -6.47 -0.95 -13.33
N LEU A 27 -7.54 -1.38 -14.00
CA LEU A 27 -8.74 -1.97 -13.36
C LEU A 27 -8.43 -3.31 -12.70
N ARG A 28 -7.71 -4.19 -13.40
CA ARG A 28 -7.30 -5.49 -12.83
C ARG A 28 -6.34 -5.29 -11.66
N THR A 29 -5.40 -4.37 -11.81
CA THR A 29 -4.44 -4.02 -10.75
C THR A 29 -5.18 -3.55 -9.48
N GLU A 30 -6.09 -2.58 -9.60
CA GLU A 30 -6.88 -2.09 -8.47
C GLU A 30 -7.73 -3.17 -7.82
N LYS A 31 -8.33 -4.08 -8.60
CA LYS A 31 -9.09 -5.21 -8.06
C LYS A 31 -8.21 -6.13 -7.22
N ILE A 32 -7.02 -6.47 -7.70
CA ILE A 32 -6.11 -7.37 -6.98
C ILE A 32 -5.60 -6.70 -5.70
N VAL A 33 -5.15 -5.45 -5.80
CA VAL A 33 -4.65 -4.70 -4.63
C VAL A 33 -5.77 -4.51 -3.59
N SER A 34 -6.98 -4.16 -4.03
CA SER A 34 -8.14 -4.05 -3.14
C SER A 34 -8.47 -5.38 -2.45
N LEU A 35 -8.38 -6.51 -3.16
CA LEU A 35 -8.56 -7.83 -2.57
C LEU A 35 -7.50 -8.12 -1.49
N LEU A 36 -6.22 -7.85 -1.77
CA LEU A 36 -5.13 -8.05 -0.82
C LEU A 36 -5.31 -7.17 0.44
N VAL A 37 -5.73 -5.92 0.26
CA VAL A 37 -6.06 -5.02 1.39
C VAL A 37 -7.28 -5.51 2.17
N GLN A 38 -8.32 -6.03 1.51
CA GLN A 38 -9.46 -6.61 2.20
C GLN A 38 -9.08 -7.82 3.05
N VAL A 39 -8.21 -8.70 2.53
CA VAL A 39 -7.68 -9.83 3.30
C VAL A 39 -6.90 -9.33 4.51
N LEU A 40 -6.06 -8.30 4.34
CA LEU A 40 -5.34 -7.67 5.45
C LEU A 40 -6.30 -7.14 6.52
N LYS A 41 -7.36 -6.42 6.13
CA LYS A 41 -8.38 -5.95 7.08
C LYS A 41 -9.12 -7.08 7.77
N GLN A 42 -9.37 -8.18 7.06
CA GLN A 42 -10.02 -9.36 7.64
C GLN A 42 -9.13 -10.07 8.66
N SER A 43 -7.80 -9.92 8.57
CA SER A 43 -6.85 -10.48 9.53
C SER A 43 -7.08 -9.93 10.95
N ARG A 44 -7.69 -8.75 11.08
CA ARG A 44 -8.16 -8.18 12.37
C ARG A 44 -9.10 -9.12 13.11
N LYS A 45 -9.94 -9.88 12.39
CA LYS A 45 -10.85 -10.84 13.01
C LYS A 45 -10.13 -11.97 13.75
N TYR A 46 -8.87 -12.22 13.39
CA TYR A 46 -8.08 -13.33 13.87
C TYR A 46 -6.90 -12.89 14.76
N ASP A 47 -6.87 -11.61 15.19
CA ASP A 47 -5.79 -11.01 15.99
C ASP A 47 -4.38 -11.38 15.50
N SER A 48 -4.23 -11.52 14.18
CA SER A 48 -2.97 -11.91 13.55
C SER A 48 -2.84 -11.22 12.20
N ILE A 49 -1.64 -10.73 11.92
CA ILE A 49 -1.26 -10.17 10.62
C ILE A 49 -0.35 -11.18 9.93
N ASP A 50 -0.66 -11.52 8.68
CA ASP A 50 0.29 -12.25 7.84
C ASP A 50 1.37 -11.28 7.36
N GLU A 51 2.54 -11.35 7.98
CA GLU A 51 3.71 -10.53 7.62
C GLU A 51 4.10 -10.67 6.14
N ASN A 52 3.81 -11.81 5.50
CA ASN A 52 4.12 -12.01 4.07
C ASN A 52 3.13 -11.27 3.17
N LEU A 53 1.87 -11.17 3.58
CA LEU A 53 0.89 -10.33 2.90
C LEU A 53 1.29 -8.86 2.98
N VAL A 54 1.72 -8.39 4.16
CA VAL A 54 2.23 -7.02 4.36
C VAL A 54 3.47 -6.76 3.50
N ARG A 55 4.45 -7.66 3.51
CA ARG A 55 5.66 -7.57 2.68
C ARG A 55 5.33 -7.56 1.18
N GLY A 56 4.29 -8.30 0.80
CA GLY A 56 3.75 -8.29 -0.56
C GLY A 56 3.18 -6.95 -0.96
N LEU A 57 2.32 -6.38 -0.12
CA LEU A 57 1.75 -5.06 -0.33
C LEU A 57 2.82 -3.96 -0.34
N TYR A 58 3.87 -4.05 0.47
CA TYR A 58 5.04 -3.16 0.37
C TYR A 58 5.70 -3.24 -0.99
N SER A 59 5.88 -4.45 -1.54
CA SER A 59 6.51 -4.62 -2.84
C SER A 59 5.68 -3.96 -3.96
N VAL A 60 4.35 -4.08 -3.90
CA VAL A 60 3.44 -3.40 -4.84
C VAL A 60 3.48 -1.88 -4.65
N ALA A 61 3.46 -1.39 -3.42
CA ALA A 61 3.51 0.04 -3.12
C ALA A 61 4.84 0.68 -3.54
N ASP A 62 5.96 0.01 -3.28
CA ASP A 62 7.30 0.43 -3.71
C ASP A 62 7.37 0.47 -5.25
N TYR A 63 6.77 -0.51 -5.92
CA TYR A 63 6.68 -0.53 -7.38
C TYR A 63 5.90 0.68 -7.91
N PHE A 64 4.73 1.00 -7.36
CA PHE A 64 3.98 2.21 -7.75
C PHE A 64 4.72 3.51 -7.44
N SER A 65 5.46 3.57 -6.34
CA SER A 65 6.29 4.75 -6.02
C SER A 65 7.36 4.98 -7.10
N LYS A 66 7.98 3.92 -7.63
CA LYS A 66 8.96 3.99 -8.72
C LYS A 66 8.33 4.43 -10.05
N GLU A 67 7.09 4.02 -10.31
CA GLU A 67 6.30 4.45 -11.48
C GLU A 67 5.68 5.86 -11.31
N HIS A 68 6.09 6.62 -10.31
CA HIS A 68 5.58 7.96 -9.97
C HIS A 68 4.08 8.01 -9.59
N GLU A 69 3.47 6.85 -9.32
CA GLU A 69 2.09 6.70 -8.87
C GLU A 69 2.03 6.78 -7.34
N TYR A 70 2.49 7.91 -6.80
CA TYR A 70 2.65 8.09 -5.35
C TYR A 70 1.35 7.98 -4.57
N TRP A 71 0.22 8.38 -5.16
CA TRP A 71 -1.08 8.31 -4.49
C TRP A 71 -1.52 6.86 -4.23
N ARG A 72 -1.25 5.93 -5.15
CA ARG A 72 -1.56 4.50 -4.96
C ARG A 72 -0.67 3.91 -3.89
N SER A 73 0.62 4.25 -3.95
CA SER A 73 1.62 3.84 -2.96
C SER A 73 1.25 4.31 -1.55
N GLU A 74 0.93 5.60 -1.40
CA GLU A 74 0.49 6.21 -0.13
C GLU A 74 -0.76 5.52 0.41
N TRP A 75 -1.76 5.28 -0.45
CA TRP A 75 -2.99 4.60 -0.05
C TRP A 75 -2.70 3.20 0.51
N ILE A 76 -1.87 2.39 -0.16
CA ILE A 76 -1.52 1.04 0.32
C ILE A 76 -0.83 1.12 1.69
N PHE A 77 0.16 2.01 1.86
CA PHE A 77 0.86 2.16 3.14
C PHE A 77 -0.07 2.59 4.28
N LEU A 78 -1.02 3.49 4.01
CA LEU A 78 -2.01 3.89 5.01
C LEU A 78 -2.92 2.73 5.44
N GLN A 79 -3.31 1.84 4.52
CA GLN A 79 -4.13 0.67 4.87
C GLN A 79 -3.37 -0.34 5.74
N ILE A 80 -2.07 -0.48 5.50
CA ILE A 80 -1.19 -1.32 6.32
C ILE A 80 -1.02 -0.71 7.71
N LEU A 81 -0.71 0.59 7.77
CA LEU A 81 -0.52 1.31 9.03
C LEU A 81 -1.77 1.24 9.91
N GLU A 82 -2.95 1.52 9.36
CA GLU A 82 -4.24 1.44 10.08
C GLU A 82 -4.44 0.03 10.68
N THR A 83 -4.08 -1.02 9.95
CA THR A 83 -4.27 -2.39 10.43
C THR A 83 -3.21 -2.80 11.47
N GLN A 84 -1.97 -2.30 11.32
CA GLN A 84 -0.90 -2.53 12.29
C GLN A 84 -1.14 -1.75 13.59
N GLU A 85 -1.58 -0.50 13.54
CA GLU A 85 -1.88 0.30 14.74
C GLU A 85 -3.02 -0.29 15.57
N GLU A 86 -3.98 -0.98 14.95
CA GLU A 86 -5.07 -1.66 15.66
C GLU A 86 -4.65 -2.98 16.31
N LEU A 87 -3.70 -3.70 15.71
CA LEU A 87 -3.34 -5.08 16.11
C LEU A 87 -2.01 -5.19 16.85
N LEU A 88 -1.10 -4.23 16.64
CA LEU A 88 0.24 -4.20 17.21
C LEU A 88 0.33 -3.05 18.21
N THR A 89 1.25 -3.19 19.17
CA THR A 89 1.60 -2.09 20.08
C THR A 89 2.52 -1.10 19.36
N CYS A 90 2.48 0.19 19.72
CA CYS A 90 3.24 1.25 19.05
C CYS A 90 4.77 1.03 18.99
N ASP A 91 5.31 0.13 19.81
CA ASP A 91 6.73 -0.22 19.84
C ASP A 91 7.12 -1.31 18.83
N ASP A 92 6.18 -1.84 18.04
CA ASP A 92 6.47 -2.87 17.04
C ASP A 92 7.32 -2.28 15.89
N PRO A 93 8.48 -2.89 15.56
CA PRO A 93 9.34 -2.42 14.48
C PRO A 93 8.66 -2.41 13.10
N SER A 94 7.57 -3.16 12.92
CA SER A 94 6.79 -3.19 11.69
C SER A 94 6.07 -1.87 11.43
N ILE A 95 5.59 -1.19 12.48
CA ILE A 95 4.95 0.13 12.39
C ILE A 95 5.98 1.17 11.94
N LEU A 96 7.18 1.12 12.51
CA LEU A 96 8.29 2.00 12.14
C LEU A 96 8.67 1.85 10.67
N ASP A 97 8.74 0.62 10.14
CA ASP A 97 9.05 0.39 8.72
C ASP A 97 7.96 0.99 7.81
N THR A 98 6.68 0.81 8.15
CA THR A 98 5.56 1.41 7.40
C THR A 98 5.64 2.94 7.39
N LEU A 99 5.91 3.56 8.54
CA LEU A 99 6.02 5.01 8.66
C LEU A 99 7.20 5.56 7.88
N ILE A 100 8.35 4.89 7.90
CA ILE A 100 9.52 5.27 7.12
C ILE A 100 9.19 5.24 5.63
N ARG A 101 8.57 4.16 5.14
CA ARG A 101 8.18 4.03 3.72
C ARG A 101 7.14 5.06 3.30
N LEU A 102 6.11 5.28 4.12
CA LEU A 102 5.12 6.32 3.89
C LEU A 102 5.76 7.72 3.80
N SER A 103 6.70 8.04 4.70
CA SER A 103 7.40 9.32 4.67
C SER A 103 8.22 9.53 3.39
N MET A 104 8.82 8.45 2.85
CA MET A 104 9.55 8.51 1.58
C MET A 104 8.61 8.81 0.42
N VAL A 105 7.43 8.17 0.38
CA VAL A 105 6.41 8.38 -0.67
C VAL A 105 5.83 9.78 -0.61
N VAL A 106 5.50 10.27 0.59
CA VAL A 106 4.98 11.64 0.77
C VAL A 106 6.03 12.68 0.36
N ARG A 107 7.30 12.44 0.71
CA ARG A 107 8.41 13.32 0.29
C ARG A 107 8.60 13.31 -1.22
N SER A 108 8.53 12.15 -1.87
CA SER A 108 8.67 12.06 -3.33
C SER A 108 7.47 12.68 -4.05
N ALA A 109 6.25 12.50 -3.55
CA ALA A 109 5.04 13.14 -4.08
C ALA A 109 5.11 14.68 -3.98
N GLY A 110 5.61 15.20 -2.85
CA GLY A 110 5.85 16.63 -2.67
C GLY A 110 6.94 17.17 -3.59
N ALA A 111 8.00 16.40 -3.83
CA ALA A 111 9.12 16.79 -4.68
C ALA A 111 8.80 16.75 -6.18
N THR A 112 7.88 15.89 -6.62
CA THR A 112 7.40 15.82 -8.02
C THR A 112 6.25 16.78 -8.32
N SER A 113 5.93 17.71 -7.42
CA SER A 113 5.08 18.84 -7.77
C SER A 113 5.96 19.98 -8.33
N PRO A 114 6.19 20.08 -9.66
CA PRO A 114 6.52 21.37 -10.23
C PRO A 114 5.26 22.22 -10.08
N THR A 115 5.24 23.12 -9.11
CA THR A 115 4.29 24.25 -9.03
C THR A 115 2.87 23.94 -9.53
N CYS A 116 2.03 23.41 -8.64
CA CYS A 116 0.57 23.64 -8.62
C CYS A 116 -0.09 23.92 -9.98
N THR A 117 -0.40 22.89 -10.77
CA THR A 117 -1.49 22.97 -11.76
C THR A 117 -2.64 22.15 -11.22
N ALA A 118 -3.74 22.85 -10.92
CA ALA A 118 -4.88 22.40 -10.13
C ALA A 118 -5.77 21.32 -10.77
N ASP A 119 -5.29 20.60 -11.79
CA ASP A 119 -6.12 19.77 -12.66
C ASP A 119 -5.96 18.24 -12.49
N ASP A 120 -4.93 17.76 -11.77
CA ASP A 120 -4.70 16.31 -11.57
C ASP A 120 -5.15 15.78 -10.19
N VAL A 121 -5.91 16.56 -9.41
CA VAL A 121 -6.42 16.11 -8.10
C VAL A 121 -7.77 15.40 -8.28
N PRO A 122 -7.87 14.08 -8.03
CA PRO A 122 -9.17 13.40 -7.99
C PRO A 122 -10.07 14.03 -6.90
N PRO A 123 -11.39 14.16 -7.14
CA PRO A 123 -12.28 15.05 -6.40
C PRO A 123 -12.43 14.74 -4.90
N ASP A 124 -11.98 13.59 -4.41
CA ASP A 124 -12.24 13.13 -3.03
C ASP A 124 -11.35 13.74 -1.94
N ARG A 125 -10.37 14.60 -2.27
CA ARG A 125 -9.59 15.34 -1.25
C ARG A 125 -10.05 16.79 -1.01
N ARG A 126 -11.15 17.26 -1.61
CA ARG A 126 -11.63 18.64 -1.39
C ARG A 126 -12.45 18.87 -0.11
N LEU A 127 -12.81 17.83 0.65
CA LEU A 127 -13.84 17.95 1.71
C LEU A 127 -13.44 17.43 3.10
N ARG A 128 -12.18 17.62 3.55
CA ARG A 128 -11.82 17.32 4.96
C ARG A 128 -11.17 18.48 5.74
N HIS A 129 -11.27 19.72 5.26
CA HIS A 129 -10.72 20.87 5.98
C HIS A 129 -11.70 22.03 6.22
N LEU A 130 -13.02 21.78 6.20
CA LEU A 130 -14.00 22.76 6.66
C LEU A 130 -15.10 22.09 7.50
N GLN A 131 -14.79 21.84 8.77
CA GLN A 131 -15.73 21.99 9.88
C GLN A 131 -14.99 22.60 11.07
#